data_AF-A0A8C5REE6-F1
#
_entry.id   AF-A0A8C5REE6-F1
#
_cell.length_a   1.000
_cell.length_b   1.000
_cell.length_c   1.000
_cell.angle_alpha   90.00
_cell.angle_beta   90.00
_cell.angle_gamma   90.00
#
_symmetry.space_group_name_H-M   'P 1'
#
loop_
_entity.id
_entity.type
_entity.pdbx_description
1 polymer ?
#
loop_
_entity_poly.entity_id
_entity_poly.type
_entity_poly.pdbx_seq_one_letter_code
_entity_poly.pdbx_strand_id
1 'polypeptide(L)'
;FKTAFHRSQTLDFKNGFAFKKLPTVGIGGNRLHVNQLSQAELDELSNKRPTLTYGEPKQAPPSDFIPAHVAFDKKVLKFDGYFQEDVPMSTEEHFRIRQVGIYYYLEDDSMSVMEPIVENSGIPQGKFIKRQRLPKNDRGDHYHWKDLNRGINITIYGKTFRIVDCDRFTQTFLESQGIELNSPERMIFDPYIELRKMPPRMYVTPSDFDQLKQFLAFDKKVLRFYAIWDDTWNMFGERRRFIIHYYLADDTVEVREVHERNDGRDPFPVLIRRQRLPKIFLEKKDNFPTCVLEISDQEVLEWFTAKDFAVGKPTTLLGRTFFIYDCDEFTRQFYQDKFGITDFQAVDVKKPLPEEIKQIIPPYNGYGFLEDSLQNCFSLIPQPPRKNIIKMLENDHKILRYAVRMESSNPDDSKRHFVLSYCLATDMISIYEPPMRNSGIIGGKYLGKTRISKPGSCTDNPVYYEPADLTIGAMIEVFGHRFIIVDADNYVLNYMESNLESFPASVVQSMRHHFAPRMAAIEELKR
;
A
#
# COMPACT_ATOMS: atom_id res chain seq x y z
N PHE A 1 -46.57 50.87 18.84
CA PHE A 1 -45.38 50.81 19.70
C PHE A 1 -44.14 50.82 18.81
N LYS A 2 -43.29 51.85 18.88
CA LYS A 2 -42.01 51.89 18.15
C LYS A 2 -40.98 51.07 18.92
N THR A 3 -40.29 50.15 18.24
CA THR A 3 -39.39 49.16 18.86
C THR A 3 -37.91 49.53 18.78
N ALA A 4 -37.54 50.61 18.07
CA ALA A 4 -36.16 51.07 17.94
C ALA A 4 -36.02 52.54 18.35
N PHE A 5 -35.16 52.83 19.33
CA PHE A 5 -34.89 54.18 19.87
C PHE A 5 -33.46 54.66 19.60
N HIS A 6 -32.76 54.03 18.65
CA HIS A 6 -31.39 54.40 18.33
C HIS A 6 -31.31 55.81 17.74
N ARG A 7 -30.37 56.63 18.25
CA ARG A 7 -30.02 57.93 17.69
C ARG A 7 -29.02 57.75 16.55
N SER A 8 -29.20 58.48 15.47
CA SER A 8 -28.24 58.55 14.35
C SER A 8 -26.91 59.14 14.83
N GLN A 9 -25.79 58.52 14.46
CA GLN A 9 -24.45 59.01 14.77
C GLN A 9 -24.15 60.29 13.97
N THR A 10 -24.06 61.43 14.67
CA THR A 10 -23.81 62.76 14.07
C THR A 10 -22.37 63.25 14.23
N LEU A 11 -21.56 62.54 15.01
CA LEU A 11 -20.16 62.86 15.29
C LEU A 11 -19.31 61.63 14.94
N ASP A 12 -18.28 61.85 14.12
CA ASP A 12 -17.42 60.77 13.64
C ASP A 12 -15.97 61.26 13.44
N PHE A 13 -15.03 60.32 13.36
CA PHE A 13 -13.62 60.60 13.12
C PHE A 13 -13.20 60.07 11.76
N LYS A 14 -12.61 60.93 10.92
CA LYS A 14 -11.99 60.53 9.66
C LYS A 14 -10.54 60.97 9.64
N ASN A 15 -9.63 59.99 9.56
CA ASN A 15 -8.17 60.22 9.55
C ASN A 15 -7.69 61.10 10.73
N GLY A 16 -8.22 60.85 11.93
CA GLY A 16 -7.81 61.54 13.16
C GLY A 16 -8.49 62.88 13.44
N PHE A 17 -9.32 63.41 12.52
CA PHE A 17 -10.06 64.66 12.73
C PHE A 17 -11.54 64.39 13.01
N ALA A 18 -12.09 65.05 14.03
CA ALA A 18 -13.52 65.01 14.35
C ALA A 18 -14.29 65.85 13.31
N PHE A 19 -15.30 65.26 12.68
CA PHE A 19 -16.21 65.98 11.79
C PHE A 19 -17.68 65.67 12.12
N LYS A 20 -18.55 66.64 11.83
CA LYS A 20 -19.99 66.55 12.12
C LYS A 20 -20.75 66.13 10.85
N LYS A 21 -21.59 65.11 10.96
CA LYS A 21 -22.51 64.66 9.91
C LYS A 21 -23.94 65.03 10.28
N LEU A 22 -24.70 65.57 9.33
CA LEU A 22 -26.13 65.83 9.53
C LEU A 22 -26.91 64.51 9.53
N PRO A 23 -27.83 64.31 10.48
CA PRO A 23 -28.61 63.08 10.56
C PRO A 23 -29.59 62.99 9.39
N THR A 24 -29.54 61.88 8.64
CA THR A 24 -30.47 61.61 7.53
C THR A 24 -31.73 60.87 7.98
N VAL A 25 -31.71 60.28 9.18
CA VAL A 25 -32.82 59.54 9.78
C VAL A 25 -33.03 59.98 11.22
N GLY A 26 -34.29 60.13 11.60
CA GLY A 26 -34.73 60.44 12.96
C GLY A 26 -34.84 59.18 13.83
N ILE A 27 -35.22 59.38 15.09
CA ILE A 27 -35.35 58.29 16.07
C ILE A 27 -36.44 57.31 15.60
N GLY A 28 -36.04 56.04 15.46
CA GLY A 28 -36.90 54.96 14.94
C GLY A 28 -36.82 54.74 13.43
N GLY A 29 -35.80 55.28 12.74
CA GLY A 29 -35.50 54.94 11.34
C GLY A 29 -36.28 55.74 10.28
N ASN A 30 -37.11 56.69 10.69
CA ASN A 30 -37.84 57.55 9.77
C ASN A 30 -36.89 58.54 9.08
N ARG A 31 -36.96 58.67 7.74
CA ARG A 31 -36.12 59.61 6.98
C ARG A 31 -36.47 61.06 7.34
N LEU A 32 -35.45 61.86 7.67
CA LEU A 32 -35.61 63.30 7.91
C LEU A 32 -35.65 64.00 6.55
N HIS A 33 -36.77 64.66 6.24
CA HIS A 33 -36.84 65.55 5.09
C HIS A 33 -36.03 66.81 5.41
N VAL A 34 -35.05 67.12 4.56
CA VAL A 34 -34.30 68.39 4.64
C VAL A 34 -35.31 69.49 4.31
N ASN A 35 -35.55 70.43 5.24
CA ASN A 35 -36.38 71.60 5.00
C ASN A 35 -35.73 72.47 3.91
N GLN A 36 -35.98 72.16 2.64
CA GLN A 36 -35.89 73.14 1.57
C GLN A 36 -37.20 73.92 1.62
N LEU A 37 -37.15 75.14 2.16
CA LEU A 37 -38.28 76.07 2.09
C LEU A 37 -38.72 76.18 0.63
N SER A 38 -40.01 76.02 0.38
CA SER A 38 -40.56 76.19 -0.96
C SER A 38 -40.44 77.66 -1.40
N GLN A 39 -40.42 77.91 -2.72
CA GLN A 39 -40.34 79.27 -3.26
C GLN A 39 -41.43 80.20 -2.66
N ALA A 40 -42.61 79.65 -2.38
CA ALA A 40 -43.73 80.36 -1.76
C ALA A 40 -43.47 80.76 -0.28
N GLU A 41 -42.78 79.91 0.49
CA GLU A 41 -42.40 80.22 1.87
C GLU A 41 -41.23 81.23 1.93
N LEU A 42 -40.35 81.23 0.93
CA LEU A 42 -39.33 82.27 0.75
C LEU A 42 -39.96 83.64 0.41
N ASP A 43 -41.00 83.66 -0.40
CA ASP A 43 -41.75 84.87 -0.75
C ASP A 43 -42.57 85.40 0.45
N GLU A 44 -43.08 84.54 1.31
CA GLU A 44 -43.71 84.95 2.59
C GLU A 44 -42.70 85.58 3.57
N LEU A 45 -41.47 85.05 3.60
CA LEU A 45 -40.38 85.59 4.41
C LEU A 45 -39.83 86.92 3.86
N SER A 46 -39.78 87.09 2.54
CA SER A 46 -39.36 88.34 1.90
C SER A 46 -40.36 89.49 2.10
N ASN A 47 -41.64 89.16 2.28
CA ASN A 47 -42.71 90.13 2.55
C ASN A 47 -42.76 90.63 4.00
N LYS A 48 -42.07 89.98 4.95
CA LYS A 48 -41.84 90.53 6.29
C LYS A 48 -40.65 91.49 6.25
N ARG A 49 -40.90 92.79 6.07
CA ARG A 49 -39.89 93.86 6.20
C ARG A 49 -39.19 93.75 7.57
N PRO A 50 -37.94 93.30 7.66
CA PRO A 50 -37.25 93.09 8.93
C PRO A 50 -36.48 94.35 9.37
N THR A 51 -36.86 95.52 8.88
CA THR A 51 -36.14 96.78 9.11
C THR A 51 -36.52 97.50 10.40
N LEU A 52 -37.53 97.01 11.14
CA LEU A 52 -38.03 97.65 12.38
C LEU A 52 -37.54 96.99 13.68
N THR A 53 -36.76 95.92 13.63
CA THR A 53 -36.28 95.20 14.84
C THR A 53 -34.77 94.98 14.89
N TYR A 54 -34.10 94.94 13.73
CA TYR A 54 -32.65 94.93 13.61
C TYR A 54 -32.32 95.93 12.50
N GLY A 55 -31.53 96.97 12.78
CA GLY A 55 -31.27 98.08 11.84
C GLY A 55 -30.70 97.64 10.49
N GLU A 56 -30.54 98.59 9.55
CA GLU A 56 -30.03 98.31 8.21
C GLU A 56 -28.77 97.44 8.25
N PRO A 57 -28.72 96.33 7.48
CA PRO A 57 -27.56 95.46 7.46
C PRO A 57 -26.35 96.27 7.01
N LYS A 58 -25.30 96.30 7.84
CA LYS A 58 -24.00 96.89 7.49
C LYS A 58 -23.62 96.40 6.10
N GLN A 59 -23.44 97.35 5.18
CA GLN A 59 -22.97 97.06 3.84
C GLN A 59 -21.68 96.26 3.95
N ALA A 60 -21.63 95.08 3.32
CA ALA A 60 -20.46 94.23 3.37
C ALA A 60 -19.24 95.04 2.93
N PRO A 61 -18.09 94.91 3.63
CA PRO A 61 -16.88 95.61 3.21
C PRO A 61 -16.59 95.26 1.74
N PRO A 62 -16.17 96.23 0.90
CA PRO A 62 -15.80 95.93 -0.48
C PRO A 62 -14.73 94.85 -0.47
N SER A 63 -14.92 93.80 -1.25
CA SER A 63 -13.97 92.70 -1.34
C SER A 63 -12.62 93.24 -1.81
N ASP A 64 -11.55 92.91 -1.10
CA ASP A 64 -10.20 93.25 -1.49
C ASP A 64 -9.92 92.76 -2.93
N PHE A 65 -9.32 93.62 -3.76
CA PHE A 65 -8.96 93.26 -5.13
C PHE A 65 -7.84 92.20 -5.09
N ILE A 66 -8.18 90.97 -5.48
CA ILE A 66 -7.21 89.87 -5.60
C ILE A 66 -6.77 89.80 -7.06
N PRO A 67 -5.47 89.97 -7.37
CA PRO A 67 -4.96 89.80 -8.73
C PRO A 67 -5.24 88.40 -9.29
N ALA A 68 -5.44 88.30 -10.61
CA ALA A 68 -5.80 87.04 -11.27
C ALA A 68 -4.80 85.89 -10.98
N HIS A 69 -3.49 86.17 -10.99
CA HIS A 69 -2.46 85.17 -10.68
C HIS A 69 -2.56 84.63 -9.24
N VAL A 70 -3.06 85.43 -8.30
CA VAL A 70 -3.28 84.99 -6.90
C VAL A 70 -4.63 84.27 -6.78
N ALA A 71 -5.67 84.78 -7.43
CA ALA A 71 -7.01 84.20 -7.39
C ALA A 71 -7.09 82.82 -8.06
N PHE A 72 -6.27 82.59 -9.09
CA PHE A 72 -6.23 81.39 -9.90
C PHE A 72 -4.97 80.53 -9.70
N ASP A 73 -4.15 80.83 -8.68
CA ASP A 73 -2.99 79.99 -8.34
C ASP A 73 -3.41 78.52 -8.18
N LYS A 74 -2.65 77.63 -8.82
CA LYS A 74 -2.86 76.16 -8.88
C LYS A 74 -4.21 75.68 -9.43
N LYS A 75 -5.05 76.56 -9.95
CA LYS A 75 -6.30 76.16 -10.63
C LYS A 75 -5.98 75.85 -12.10
N VAL A 76 -6.06 74.57 -12.44
CA VAL A 76 -5.74 74.07 -13.78
C VAL A 76 -6.96 73.37 -14.35
N LEU A 77 -7.35 73.74 -15.57
CA LEU A 77 -8.37 73.03 -16.29
C LEU A 77 -7.77 71.87 -17.06
N LYS A 78 -8.22 70.64 -16.77
CA LYS A 78 -7.89 69.44 -17.51
C LYS A 78 -9.03 69.03 -18.45
N PHE A 79 -8.69 68.78 -19.71
CA PHE A 79 -9.52 68.19 -20.74
C PHE A 79 -8.87 66.90 -21.25
N ASP A 80 -9.67 65.86 -21.45
CA ASP A 80 -9.25 64.61 -22.06
C ASP A 80 -9.62 64.62 -23.54
N GLY A 81 -8.68 64.25 -24.40
CA GLY A 81 -8.85 64.30 -25.84
C GLY A 81 -7.96 63.31 -26.58
N TYR A 82 -8.06 63.31 -27.90
CA TYR A 82 -7.19 62.52 -28.75
C TYR A 82 -6.89 63.24 -30.06
N PHE A 83 -5.87 62.79 -30.77
CA PHE A 83 -5.64 63.14 -32.16
C PHE A 83 -5.29 61.89 -32.96
N GLN A 84 -5.64 61.90 -34.25
CA GLN A 84 -5.28 60.85 -35.19
C GLN A 84 -3.93 61.16 -35.83
N GLU A 85 -3.06 60.16 -35.90
CA GLU A 85 -1.76 60.22 -36.57
C GLU A 85 -1.71 59.17 -37.68
N ASP A 86 -1.51 59.60 -38.92
CA ASP A 86 -1.46 58.68 -40.07
C ASP A 86 -0.11 57.97 -40.16
N VAL A 87 -0.14 56.66 -40.47
CA VAL A 87 1.04 55.79 -40.48
C VAL A 87 1.17 55.16 -41.88
N PRO A 88 1.89 55.80 -42.82
CA PRO A 88 1.84 55.44 -44.24
C PRO A 88 2.59 54.15 -44.64
N MET A 89 3.27 53.45 -43.72
CA MET A 89 4.16 52.32 -44.06
C MET A 89 4.13 51.16 -43.06
N SER A 90 3.06 50.98 -42.28
CA SER A 90 2.91 49.82 -41.38
C SER A 90 2.04 48.73 -42.01
N THR A 91 2.45 47.47 -41.86
CA THR A 91 1.63 46.31 -42.24
C THR A 91 0.49 46.06 -41.27
N GLU A 92 0.60 46.56 -40.03
CA GLU A 92 -0.33 46.28 -38.94
C GLU A 92 -1.39 47.39 -38.76
N GLU A 93 -1.09 48.65 -39.10
CA GLU A 93 -1.98 49.81 -38.89
C GLU A 93 -1.85 50.86 -40.00
N HIS A 94 -2.94 51.56 -40.35
CA HIS A 94 -2.94 52.67 -41.33
C HIS A 94 -2.95 54.05 -40.66
N PHE A 95 -3.56 54.14 -39.48
CA PHE A 95 -3.58 55.30 -38.61
C PHE A 95 -3.58 54.81 -37.16
N ARG A 96 -3.10 55.64 -36.23
CA ARG A 96 -3.14 55.38 -34.79
C ARG A 96 -3.82 56.52 -34.06
N ILE A 97 -4.41 56.23 -32.91
CA ILE A 97 -5.14 57.21 -32.10
C ILE A 97 -4.35 57.48 -30.82
N ARG A 98 -3.84 58.70 -30.68
CA ARG A 98 -3.04 59.10 -29.52
C ARG A 98 -3.89 59.88 -28.54
N GLN A 99 -4.04 59.31 -27.35
CA GLN A 99 -4.77 59.89 -26.24
C GLN A 99 -3.94 60.98 -25.57
N VAL A 100 -4.52 62.12 -25.25
CA VAL A 100 -3.83 63.24 -24.61
C VAL A 100 -4.70 63.92 -23.55
N GLY A 101 -4.05 64.40 -22.49
CA GLY A 101 -4.60 65.35 -21.53
C GLY A 101 -4.13 66.76 -21.87
N ILE A 102 -5.08 67.66 -22.11
CA ILE A 102 -4.84 69.08 -22.36
C ILE A 102 -5.06 69.81 -21.03
N TYR A 103 -4.03 70.52 -20.57
CA TYR A 103 -4.04 71.28 -19.32
C TYR A 103 -3.98 72.77 -19.64
N TYR A 104 -4.92 73.55 -19.12
CA TYR A 104 -5.01 74.99 -19.22
C TYR A 104 -4.81 75.62 -17.85
N TYR A 105 -3.80 76.47 -17.69
CA TYR A 105 -3.48 77.10 -16.41
C TYR A 105 -4.18 78.46 -16.34
N LEU A 106 -5.11 78.62 -15.38
CA LEU A 106 -5.91 79.85 -15.24
C LEU A 106 -5.10 81.04 -14.69
N GLU A 107 -3.90 80.78 -14.17
CA GLU A 107 -2.99 81.79 -13.62
C GLU A 107 -2.45 82.75 -14.70
N ASP A 108 -2.10 82.22 -15.88
CA ASP A 108 -1.34 82.90 -16.93
C ASP A 108 -1.85 82.63 -18.36
N ASP A 109 -3.02 82.02 -18.50
CA ASP A 109 -3.64 81.61 -19.77
C ASP A 109 -2.73 80.70 -20.63
N SER A 110 -1.85 79.93 -19.99
CA SER A 110 -0.96 78.99 -20.67
C SER A 110 -1.59 77.61 -20.81
N MET A 111 -1.10 76.83 -21.77
CA MET A 111 -1.57 75.47 -22.04
C MET A 111 -0.39 74.51 -22.17
N SER A 112 -0.60 73.26 -21.76
CA SER A 112 0.31 72.14 -22.00
C SER A 112 -0.47 70.90 -22.41
N VAL A 113 0.08 70.09 -23.31
CA VAL A 113 -0.53 68.83 -23.75
C VAL A 113 0.38 67.69 -23.30
N MET A 114 -0.18 66.70 -22.59
CA MET A 114 0.57 65.54 -22.11
C MET A 114 -0.12 64.25 -22.54
N GLU A 115 0.63 63.32 -23.07
CA GLU A 115 0.20 61.97 -23.37
C GLU A 115 0.45 61.07 -22.14
N PRO A 116 -0.55 60.27 -21.72
CA PRO A 116 -0.37 59.31 -20.64
C PRO A 116 0.64 58.23 -21.03
N ILE A 117 1.39 57.74 -20.05
CA ILE A 117 2.35 56.66 -20.25
C ILE A 117 1.59 55.34 -20.30
N VAL A 118 1.73 54.59 -21.40
CA VAL A 118 1.09 53.30 -21.65
C VAL A 118 2.18 52.25 -21.86
N GLU A 119 2.16 51.20 -21.03
CA GLU A 119 3.09 50.08 -21.14
C GLU A 119 3.04 49.44 -22.53
N ASN A 120 4.20 49.08 -23.07
CA ASN A 120 4.35 48.45 -24.39
C ASN A 120 3.86 49.27 -25.60
N SER A 121 3.67 50.60 -25.47
CA SER A 121 3.30 51.45 -26.60
C SER A 121 4.41 51.65 -27.64
N GLY A 122 5.69 51.56 -27.24
CA GLY A 122 6.84 51.67 -28.15
C GLY A 122 7.12 53.06 -28.71
N ILE A 123 6.36 54.09 -28.29
CA ILE A 123 6.49 55.49 -28.73
C ILE A 123 6.97 56.33 -27.53
N PRO A 124 7.81 57.38 -27.73
CA PRO A 124 8.12 58.32 -26.66
C PRO A 124 6.85 59.07 -26.22
N GLN A 125 6.45 58.85 -24.96
CA GLN A 125 5.26 59.42 -24.33
C GLN A 125 5.62 60.47 -23.28
N GLY A 126 4.61 61.22 -22.80
CA GLY A 126 4.76 62.25 -21.77
C GLY A 126 4.40 63.64 -22.28
N LYS A 127 5.24 64.65 -22.01
CA LYS A 127 4.95 66.05 -22.39
C LYS A 127 5.03 66.22 -23.91
N PHE A 128 3.87 66.26 -24.55
CA PHE A 128 3.74 66.48 -25.99
C PHE A 128 3.96 67.95 -26.36
N ILE A 129 3.36 68.87 -25.61
CA ILE A 129 3.55 70.33 -25.73
C ILE A 129 3.85 70.91 -24.35
N LYS A 130 4.97 71.64 -24.24
CA LYS A 130 5.39 72.32 -23.00
C LYS A 130 4.44 73.48 -22.66
N ARG A 131 4.34 73.84 -21.37
CA ARG A 131 3.51 74.96 -20.88
C ARG A 131 3.92 76.26 -21.55
N GLN A 132 3.02 76.82 -22.35
CA GLN A 132 3.16 78.12 -23.01
C GLN A 132 1.79 78.65 -23.43
N ARG A 133 1.69 79.94 -23.74
CA ARG A 133 0.47 80.50 -24.32
C ARG A 133 0.39 80.08 -25.79
N LEU A 134 -0.60 79.25 -26.12
CA LEU A 134 -0.72 78.67 -27.46
C LEU A 134 -1.45 79.62 -28.40
N PRO A 135 -0.89 79.92 -29.59
CA PRO A 135 -1.57 80.74 -30.58
C PRO A 135 -2.73 79.95 -31.21
N LYS A 136 -3.88 80.62 -31.33
CA LYS A 136 -5.11 80.13 -31.98
C LYS A 136 -5.08 80.39 -33.48
N ASN A 137 -4.62 81.57 -33.88
CA ASN A 137 -4.58 82.04 -35.27
C ASN A 137 -3.23 82.69 -35.60
N ASP A 138 -2.91 82.84 -36.88
CA ASP A 138 -1.71 83.55 -37.37
C ASP A 138 -1.67 85.04 -36.98
N ARG A 139 -2.78 85.58 -36.46
CA ARG A 139 -2.91 86.96 -35.96
C ARG A 139 -2.35 87.18 -34.55
N GLY A 140 -1.87 86.12 -33.88
CA GLY A 140 -1.31 86.20 -32.53
C GLY A 140 -2.35 86.13 -31.40
N ASP A 141 -3.61 85.82 -31.72
CA ASP A 141 -4.62 85.50 -30.70
C ASP A 141 -4.24 84.21 -29.99
N HIS A 142 -4.46 84.12 -28.68
CA HIS A 142 -4.16 82.93 -27.88
C HIS A 142 -5.44 82.18 -27.54
N TYR A 143 -5.32 80.87 -27.31
CA TYR A 143 -6.43 80.09 -26.79
C TYR A 143 -6.83 80.59 -25.40
N HIS A 144 -8.12 80.86 -25.25
CA HIS A 144 -8.72 81.19 -23.96
C HIS A 144 -9.58 80.02 -23.48
N TRP A 145 -9.76 79.84 -22.17
CA TRP A 145 -10.59 78.75 -21.64
C TRP A 145 -12.04 78.78 -22.15
N LYS A 146 -12.53 79.94 -22.61
CA LYS A 146 -13.83 80.13 -23.27
C LYS A 146 -13.93 79.42 -24.63
N ASP A 147 -12.80 79.17 -25.28
CA ASP A 147 -12.73 78.48 -26.57
C ASP A 147 -12.71 76.95 -26.41
N LEU A 148 -12.61 76.45 -25.18
CA LEU A 148 -12.48 75.03 -24.86
C LEU A 148 -13.82 74.48 -24.38
N ASN A 149 -14.42 73.58 -25.17
CA ASN A 149 -15.62 72.83 -24.78
C ASN A 149 -15.51 71.38 -25.29
N ARG A 150 -16.31 70.48 -24.73
CA ARG A 150 -16.40 69.07 -25.15
C ARG A 150 -16.93 68.99 -26.58
N GLY A 151 -16.41 68.06 -27.38
CA GLY A 151 -16.78 67.91 -28.79
C GLY A 151 -16.27 69.02 -29.72
N ILE A 152 -15.30 69.84 -29.28
CA ILE A 152 -14.63 70.84 -30.13
C ILE A 152 -13.27 70.32 -30.62
N ASN A 153 -12.93 70.68 -31.86
CA ASN A 153 -11.62 70.44 -32.46
C ASN A 153 -10.71 71.66 -32.27
N ILE A 154 -9.51 71.42 -31.75
CA ILE A 154 -8.51 72.47 -31.49
C ILE A 154 -7.26 72.18 -32.30
N THR A 155 -6.84 73.13 -33.11
CA THR A 155 -5.63 73.03 -33.93
C THR A 155 -4.46 73.70 -33.23
N ILE A 156 -3.43 72.94 -32.87
CA ILE A 156 -2.20 73.45 -32.25
C ILE A 156 -1.02 72.93 -33.05
N TYR A 157 -0.17 73.83 -33.56
CA TYR A 157 1.03 73.50 -34.35
C TYR A 157 0.79 72.47 -35.46
N GLY A 158 -0.30 72.64 -36.21
CA GLY A 158 -0.65 71.77 -37.34
C GLY A 158 -1.27 70.41 -36.96
N LYS A 159 -1.47 70.12 -35.67
CA LYS A 159 -2.21 68.93 -35.21
C LYS A 159 -3.58 69.31 -34.67
N THR A 160 -4.61 68.56 -35.06
CA THR A 160 -6.00 68.77 -34.62
C THR A 160 -6.34 67.79 -33.49
N PHE A 161 -6.64 68.33 -32.32
CA PHE A 161 -7.04 67.58 -31.13
C PHE A 161 -8.56 67.64 -30.98
N ARG A 162 -9.21 66.50 -30.76
CA ARG A 162 -10.62 66.40 -30.36
C ARG A 162 -10.70 66.41 -28.85
N ILE A 163 -11.39 67.39 -28.25
CA ILE A 163 -11.75 67.31 -26.83
C ILE A 163 -12.95 66.39 -26.69
N VAL A 164 -12.81 65.36 -25.87
CA VAL A 164 -13.83 64.33 -25.64
C VAL A 164 -14.54 64.57 -24.33
N ASP A 165 -13.76 64.74 -23.26
CA ASP A 165 -14.26 64.89 -21.90
C ASP A 165 -13.44 65.89 -21.10
N CYS A 166 -13.91 66.24 -19.90
CA CYS A 166 -13.23 67.16 -19.02
C CYS A 166 -13.30 66.69 -17.56
N ASP A 167 -12.32 67.07 -16.74
CA ASP A 167 -12.30 66.71 -15.32
C ASP A 167 -13.48 67.35 -14.54
N ARG A 168 -13.83 66.79 -13.39
CA ARG A 168 -14.95 67.28 -12.57
C ARG A 168 -14.76 68.72 -12.12
N PHE A 169 -13.51 69.10 -11.82
CA PHE A 169 -13.18 70.49 -11.47
C PHE A 169 -13.45 71.44 -12.63
N THR A 170 -13.08 71.06 -13.85
CA THR A 170 -13.26 71.91 -15.03
C THR A 170 -14.71 72.04 -15.41
N GLN A 171 -15.47 70.95 -15.27
CA GLN A 171 -16.91 70.98 -15.42
C GLN A 171 -17.54 72.05 -14.51
N THR A 172 -17.27 71.94 -13.21
CA THR A 172 -17.81 72.86 -12.20
C THR A 172 -17.37 74.30 -12.46
N PHE A 173 -16.12 74.50 -12.86
CA PHE A 173 -15.57 75.83 -13.15
C PHE A 173 -16.26 76.47 -14.36
N LEU A 174 -16.36 75.77 -15.48
CA LEU A 174 -16.97 76.30 -16.71
C LEU A 174 -18.46 76.60 -16.51
N GLU A 175 -19.19 75.71 -15.83
CA GLU A 175 -20.59 75.92 -15.44
C GLU A 175 -20.72 77.16 -14.52
N SER A 176 -19.81 77.34 -13.55
CA SER A 176 -19.82 78.52 -12.67
C SER A 176 -19.55 79.84 -13.40
N GLN A 177 -18.83 79.79 -14.53
CA GLN A 177 -18.55 80.94 -15.38
C GLN A 177 -19.63 81.16 -16.46
N GLY A 178 -20.71 80.37 -16.45
CA GLY A 178 -21.84 80.49 -17.37
C GLY A 178 -21.63 79.82 -18.74
N ILE A 179 -20.66 78.90 -18.88
CA ILE A 179 -20.49 78.10 -20.09
C ILE A 179 -21.24 76.78 -19.94
N GLU A 180 -22.19 76.54 -20.84
CA GLU A 180 -22.85 75.24 -20.96
C GLU A 180 -21.94 74.24 -21.67
N LEU A 181 -21.63 73.14 -20.98
CA LEU A 181 -20.79 72.08 -21.51
C LEU A 181 -21.59 71.11 -22.39
N ASN A 182 -21.02 70.76 -23.53
CA ASN A 182 -21.61 69.73 -24.40
C ASN A 182 -21.57 68.35 -23.71
N SER A 183 -22.40 67.42 -24.19
CA SER A 183 -22.40 66.03 -23.71
C SER A 183 -21.03 65.35 -23.88
N PRO A 184 -20.63 64.44 -22.96
CA PRO A 184 -19.38 63.69 -23.11
C PRO A 184 -19.40 62.88 -24.39
N GLU A 185 -18.30 62.94 -25.15
CA GLU A 185 -18.05 61.95 -26.20
C GLU A 185 -17.36 60.72 -25.59
N ARG A 186 -17.42 59.58 -26.28
CA ARG A 186 -16.64 58.40 -25.88
C ARG A 186 -15.24 58.52 -26.47
N MET A 187 -14.24 58.25 -25.64
CA MET A 187 -12.85 58.11 -26.10
C MET A 187 -12.80 57.00 -27.15
N ILE A 188 -12.27 57.29 -28.34
CA ILE A 188 -12.11 56.26 -29.37
C ILE A 188 -10.92 55.39 -28.98
N PHE A 189 -11.12 54.07 -29.04
CA PHE A 189 -10.07 53.10 -28.82
C PHE A 189 -9.22 52.95 -30.08
N ASP A 190 -7.91 52.83 -29.89
CA ASP A 190 -7.00 52.51 -30.99
C ASP A 190 -7.17 51.02 -31.37
N PRO A 191 -7.59 50.70 -32.61
CA PRO A 191 -7.74 49.32 -33.08
C PRO A 191 -6.47 48.48 -32.86
N TYR A 192 -5.30 49.10 -32.99
CA TYR A 192 -4.01 48.44 -32.83
C TYR A 192 -3.76 47.98 -31.39
N ILE A 193 -4.07 48.84 -30.41
CA ILE A 193 -3.86 48.55 -28.98
C ILE A 193 -4.84 47.47 -28.51
N GLU A 194 -6.09 47.47 -29.00
CA GLU A 194 -7.07 46.44 -28.64
C GLU A 194 -6.70 45.06 -29.17
N LEU A 195 -6.22 44.96 -30.41
CA LEU A 195 -5.75 43.69 -30.99
C LEU A 195 -4.61 43.04 -30.18
N ARG A 196 -3.80 43.84 -29.47
CA ARG A 196 -2.67 43.37 -28.65
C ARG A 196 -3.00 43.12 -27.19
N LYS A 197 -4.20 43.47 -26.72
CA LYS A 197 -4.63 43.11 -25.35
C LYS A 197 -4.90 41.60 -25.28
N MET A 198 -3.84 40.81 -25.13
CA MET A 198 -3.98 39.41 -24.77
C MET A 198 -4.61 39.31 -23.36
N PRO A 199 -5.52 38.34 -23.12
CA PRO A 199 -5.98 38.08 -21.76
C PRO A 199 -4.77 37.74 -20.88
N PRO A 200 -4.73 38.20 -19.62
CA PRO A 200 -3.69 37.77 -18.70
C PRO A 200 -3.72 36.24 -18.64
N ARG A 201 -2.57 35.59 -18.88
CA ARG A 201 -2.45 34.14 -18.77
C ARG A 201 -2.65 33.75 -17.31
N MET A 202 -3.90 33.43 -16.95
CA MET A 202 -4.20 32.83 -15.66
C MET A 202 -3.88 31.34 -15.76
N TYR A 203 -2.71 30.95 -15.27
CA TYR A 203 -2.40 29.54 -15.04
C TYR A 203 -3.13 29.12 -13.77
N VAL A 204 -4.35 28.60 -13.91
CA VAL A 204 -4.96 27.80 -12.85
C VAL A 204 -4.34 26.41 -12.97
N THR A 205 -3.37 26.11 -12.11
CA THR A 205 -2.90 24.74 -11.96
C THR A 205 -4.09 23.88 -11.54
N PRO A 206 -4.49 22.87 -12.33
CA PRO A 206 -5.51 21.94 -11.89
C PRO A 206 -5.06 21.31 -10.56
N SER A 207 -5.98 21.22 -9.60
CA SER A 207 -5.74 20.55 -8.34
C SER A 207 -5.65 19.05 -8.61
N ASP A 208 -4.46 18.58 -8.96
CA ASP A 208 -4.16 17.16 -9.07
C ASP A 208 -4.16 16.53 -7.67
N PHE A 209 -4.35 15.22 -7.60
CA PHE A 209 -4.33 14.48 -6.35
C PHE A 209 -3.03 14.78 -5.58
N ASP A 210 -3.13 15.06 -4.27
CA ASP A 210 -1.98 15.45 -3.44
C ASP A 210 -1.04 14.26 -3.24
N GLN A 211 -0.10 14.08 -4.18
CA GLN A 211 0.93 13.04 -4.15
C GLN A 211 1.75 13.12 -2.86
N LEU A 212 1.98 14.33 -2.34
CA LEU A 212 2.71 14.52 -1.08
C LEU A 212 1.91 13.96 0.10
N LYS A 213 0.59 14.17 0.14
CA LYS A 213 -0.26 13.57 1.18
C LYS A 213 -0.24 12.04 1.14
N GLN A 214 -0.28 11.43 -0.04
CA GLN A 214 -0.18 9.97 -0.17
C GLN A 214 1.18 9.47 0.34
N PHE A 215 2.26 10.12 -0.10
CA PHE A 215 3.60 9.81 0.36
C PHE A 215 3.71 9.92 1.89
N LEU A 216 3.26 11.01 2.51
CA LEU A 216 3.34 11.21 3.95
C LEU A 216 2.50 10.20 4.75
N ALA A 217 1.34 9.79 4.25
CA ALA A 217 0.47 8.85 4.95
C ALA A 217 0.97 7.39 4.88
N PHE A 218 1.62 7.04 3.78
CA PHE A 218 2.03 5.68 3.45
C PHE A 218 3.55 5.49 3.33
N ASP A 219 4.35 6.47 3.77
CA ASP A 219 5.81 6.35 3.79
C ASP A 219 6.22 5.08 4.55
N LYS A 220 7.17 4.35 3.96
CA LYS A 220 7.70 3.05 4.45
C LYS A 220 6.67 1.92 4.60
N LYS A 221 5.40 2.10 4.20
CA LYS A 221 4.40 1.03 4.18
C LYS A 221 4.46 0.30 2.84
N VAL A 222 4.97 -0.93 2.89
CA VAL A 222 5.15 -1.79 1.71
C VAL A 222 4.37 -3.07 1.91
N LEU A 223 3.55 -3.43 0.92
CA LEU A 223 2.88 -4.71 0.91
C LEU A 223 3.81 -5.75 0.30
N ARG A 224 4.05 -6.85 1.01
CA ARG A 224 4.93 -7.94 0.59
C ARG A 224 4.11 -9.21 0.36
N PHE A 225 4.19 -9.74 -0.86
CA PHE A 225 3.56 -10.99 -1.28
C PHE A 225 4.61 -12.01 -1.67
N TYR A 226 4.35 -13.27 -1.33
CA TYR A 226 5.15 -14.40 -1.76
C TYR A 226 4.49 -15.05 -2.97
N ALA A 227 5.24 -15.10 -4.06
CA ALA A 227 4.75 -15.59 -5.33
C ALA A 227 5.66 -16.65 -5.91
N ILE A 228 5.06 -17.46 -6.78
CA ILE A 228 5.76 -18.46 -7.57
C ILE A 228 5.46 -18.21 -9.03
N TRP A 229 6.50 -18.20 -9.84
CA TRP A 229 6.36 -18.24 -11.29
C TRP A 229 6.61 -19.67 -11.74
N ASP A 230 5.61 -20.28 -12.36
CA ASP A 230 5.69 -21.63 -12.88
C ASP A 230 5.91 -21.59 -14.38
N ASP A 231 7.17 -21.75 -14.82
CA ASP A 231 7.53 -21.79 -16.24
C ASP A 231 7.73 -23.23 -16.73
N THR A 232 7.37 -24.27 -15.97
CA THR A 232 7.69 -25.68 -16.29
C THR A 232 7.14 -26.18 -17.62
N TRP A 233 6.22 -25.43 -18.25
CA TRP A 233 5.72 -25.75 -19.58
C TRP A 233 6.76 -25.52 -20.69
N ASN A 234 7.74 -24.66 -20.43
CA ASN A 234 8.80 -24.34 -21.37
C ASN A 234 9.94 -25.39 -21.30
N MET A 235 10.70 -25.58 -22.39
CA MET A 235 11.71 -26.67 -22.48
C MET A 235 12.79 -26.63 -21.40
N PHE A 236 13.13 -25.43 -20.91
CA PHE A 236 14.07 -25.18 -19.81
C PHE A 236 13.38 -24.47 -18.64
N GLY A 237 12.07 -24.71 -18.54
CA GLY A 237 11.17 -24.10 -17.61
C GLY A 237 11.39 -24.58 -16.19
N GLU A 238 11.46 -23.65 -15.24
CA GLU A 238 11.62 -23.97 -13.84
C GLU A 238 10.58 -23.25 -13.00
N ARG A 239 10.21 -23.87 -11.87
CA ARG A 239 9.35 -23.26 -10.87
C ARG A 239 10.20 -22.42 -9.92
N ARG A 240 9.96 -21.11 -9.90
CA ARG A 240 10.83 -20.13 -9.23
C ARG A 240 10.05 -19.35 -8.17
N ARG A 241 10.74 -18.98 -7.08
CA ARG A 241 10.16 -18.21 -5.98
C ARG A 241 10.51 -16.73 -6.10
N PHE A 242 9.49 -15.89 -5.97
CA PHE A 242 9.60 -14.44 -6.04
C PHE A 242 8.92 -13.77 -4.86
N ILE A 243 9.37 -12.57 -4.54
CA ILE A 243 8.74 -11.66 -3.60
C ILE A 243 8.28 -10.45 -4.38
N ILE A 244 6.98 -10.14 -4.29
CA ILE A 244 6.39 -8.95 -4.90
C ILE A 244 6.24 -7.89 -3.80
N HIS A 245 6.81 -6.72 -4.02
CA HIS A 245 6.66 -5.55 -3.17
C HIS A 245 5.75 -4.54 -3.87
N TYR A 246 4.69 -4.11 -3.18
CA TYR A 246 3.81 -3.04 -3.61
C TYR A 246 3.95 -1.86 -2.65
N TYR A 247 4.44 -0.73 -3.14
CA TYR A 247 4.70 0.47 -2.35
C TYR A 247 3.45 1.35 -2.33
N LEU A 248 2.87 1.56 -1.14
CA LEU A 248 1.62 2.33 -0.99
C LEU A 248 1.83 3.85 -1.15
N ALA A 249 3.08 4.32 -1.04
CA ALA A 249 3.44 5.72 -1.14
C ALA A 249 3.28 6.29 -2.56
N ASP A 250 3.49 5.46 -3.58
CA ASP A 250 3.55 5.85 -5.00
C ASP A 250 2.89 4.84 -5.96
N ASP A 251 2.22 3.83 -5.42
CA ASP A 251 1.56 2.74 -6.15
C ASP A 251 2.50 2.02 -7.14
N THR A 252 3.77 1.86 -6.75
CA THR A 252 4.80 1.16 -7.54
C THR A 252 4.95 -0.31 -7.13
N VAL A 253 5.39 -1.13 -8.09
CA VAL A 253 5.63 -2.56 -7.89
C VAL A 253 7.10 -2.88 -8.16
N GLU A 254 7.69 -3.70 -7.31
CA GLU A 254 9.02 -4.28 -7.47
C GLU A 254 8.92 -5.79 -7.27
N VAL A 255 9.59 -6.57 -8.13
CA VAL A 255 9.61 -8.04 -8.03
C VAL A 255 11.04 -8.52 -7.83
N ARG A 256 11.27 -9.23 -6.74
CA ARG A 256 12.57 -9.77 -6.35
C ARG A 256 12.60 -11.29 -6.42
N GLU A 257 13.72 -11.82 -6.88
CA GLU A 257 13.96 -13.26 -6.96
C GLU A 257 14.55 -13.79 -5.66
N VAL A 258 14.00 -14.89 -5.16
CA VAL A 258 14.51 -15.57 -3.97
C VAL A 258 15.46 -16.67 -4.42
N HIS A 259 16.74 -16.46 -4.16
CA HIS A 259 17.81 -17.42 -4.48
C HIS A 259 18.00 -18.41 -3.32
N GLU A 260 18.16 -19.69 -3.67
CA GLU A 260 18.51 -20.74 -2.72
C GLU A 260 20.01 -21.04 -2.79
N ARG A 261 20.56 -21.69 -1.75
CA ARG A 261 21.98 -22.09 -1.79
C ARG A 261 22.19 -23.13 -2.88
N ASN A 262 23.20 -22.91 -3.72
CA ASN A 262 23.55 -23.77 -4.86
C ASN A 262 22.43 -23.87 -5.91
N ASP A 263 21.70 -22.80 -6.20
CA ASP A 263 20.66 -22.79 -7.26
C ASP A 263 21.22 -22.75 -8.69
N GLY A 264 22.53 -22.48 -8.85
CA GLY A 264 23.19 -22.43 -10.15
C GLY A 264 22.97 -21.15 -10.96
N ARG A 265 22.41 -20.09 -10.35
CA ARG A 265 22.15 -18.80 -11.01
C ARG A 265 23.08 -17.70 -10.53
N ASP A 266 23.23 -16.69 -11.39
CA ASP A 266 23.91 -15.45 -11.04
C ASP A 266 23.02 -14.67 -10.04
N PRO A 267 23.54 -14.23 -8.88
CA PRO A 267 22.77 -13.56 -7.84
C PRO A 267 22.29 -12.15 -8.25
N PHE A 268 21.29 -12.09 -9.14
CA PHE A 268 20.56 -10.87 -9.48
C PHE A 268 19.23 -10.82 -8.74
N PRO A 269 19.12 -10.07 -7.62
CA PRO A 269 17.95 -10.14 -6.75
C PRO A 269 16.71 -9.44 -7.33
N VAL A 270 16.83 -8.57 -8.32
CA VAL A 270 15.71 -7.77 -8.86
C VAL A 270 15.35 -8.27 -10.26
N LEU A 271 14.13 -8.80 -10.40
CA LEU A 271 13.58 -9.22 -11.68
C LEU A 271 12.88 -8.06 -12.40
N ILE A 272 12.08 -7.30 -11.65
CA ILE A 272 11.35 -6.11 -12.13
C ILE A 272 11.73 -4.96 -11.20
N ARG A 273 12.36 -3.92 -11.76
CA ARG A 273 12.69 -2.69 -11.05
C ARG A 273 11.42 -2.03 -10.49
N ARG A 274 11.55 -1.29 -9.39
CA ARG A 274 10.46 -0.49 -8.83
C ARG A 274 9.93 0.49 -9.88
N GLN A 275 8.71 0.26 -10.36
CA GLN A 275 8.02 1.12 -11.32
C GLN A 275 6.51 0.94 -11.20
N ARG A 276 5.73 1.91 -11.69
CA ARG A 276 4.27 1.73 -11.83
C ARG A 276 4.03 0.77 -12.99
N LEU A 277 3.24 -0.28 -12.75
CA LEU A 277 2.97 -1.30 -13.76
C LEU A 277 1.61 -1.05 -14.43
N PRO A 278 1.54 -1.00 -15.76
CA PRO A 278 0.27 -0.94 -16.49
C PRO A 278 -0.42 -2.31 -16.46
N LYS A 279 -1.72 -2.32 -16.20
CA LYS A 279 -2.57 -3.52 -16.21
C LYS A 279 -3.26 -3.70 -17.55
N ILE A 280 -3.87 -2.63 -18.07
CA ILE A 280 -4.54 -2.62 -19.38
C ILE A 280 -4.01 -1.44 -20.19
N PHE A 281 -3.48 -1.72 -21.37
CA PHE A 281 -3.11 -0.71 -22.35
C PHE A 281 -4.34 -0.26 -23.13
N LEU A 282 -4.40 1.04 -23.43
CA LEU A 282 -5.42 1.59 -24.32
C LEU A 282 -5.11 1.09 -25.75
N GLU A 283 -6.07 0.46 -26.42
CA GLU A 283 -5.93 0.10 -27.84
C GLU A 283 -5.86 1.37 -28.69
N LYS A 284 -4.66 1.94 -28.86
CA LYS A 284 -4.44 3.01 -29.83
C LYS A 284 -4.21 2.41 -31.21
N LYS A 285 -5.10 2.75 -32.14
CA LYS A 285 -4.82 2.72 -33.57
C LYS A 285 -3.73 3.74 -33.88
N ASP A 286 -2.68 3.25 -34.56
CA ASP A 286 -1.81 3.94 -35.52
C ASP A 286 -0.52 4.66 -35.06
N ASN A 287 0.59 4.14 -35.63
CA ASN A 287 1.68 4.82 -36.36
C ASN A 287 3.12 4.83 -35.83
N PHE A 288 3.40 4.50 -34.56
CA PHE A 288 4.81 4.48 -34.10
C PHE A 288 5.14 3.23 -33.26
N PRO A 289 6.27 2.54 -33.51
CA PRO A 289 6.62 1.34 -32.77
C PRO A 289 6.93 1.66 -31.31
N THR A 290 6.36 0.86 -30.40
CA THR A 290 6.51 0.94 -28.93
C THR A 290 7.96 0.83 -28.44
N CYS A 291 8.90 0.47 -29.32
CA CYS A 291 10.32 0.35 -28.98
C CYS A 291 11.06 1.70 -28.84
N VAL A 292 10.45 2.83 -29.22
CA VAL A 292 11.12 4.14 -29.26
C VAL A 292 10.66 5.11 -28.16
N LEU A 293 9.44 4.95 -27.65
CA LEU A 293 8.87 5.85 -26.64
C LEU A 293 8.61 5.11 -25.33
N GLU A 294 8.88 5.79 -24.22
CA GLU A 294 8.46 5.32 -22.90
C GLU A 294 6.93 5.34 -22.81
N ILE A 295 6.36 4.35 -22.10
CA ILE A 295 4.92 4.23 -21.91
C ILE A 295 4.41 5.48 -21.19
N SER A 296 3.59 6.28 -21.87
CA SER A 296 3.03 7.49 -21.29
C SER A 296 1.77 7.20 -20.46
N ASP A 297 1.46 8.05 -19.48
CA ASP A 297 0.23 7.94 -18.67
C ASP A 297 -1.05 7.96 -19.53
N GLN A 298 -0.98 8.51 -20.75
CA GLN A 298 -2.10 8.59 -21.70
C GLN A 298 -2.32 7.29 -22.50
N GLU A 299 -1.40 6.34 -22.42
CA GLU A 299 -1.48 5.03 -23.10
C GLU A 299 -1.97 3.92 -22.16
N VAL A 300 -2.01 4.18 -20.86
CA VAL A 300 -2.42 3.22 -19.85
C VAL A 300 -3.87 3.51 -19.43
N LEU A 301 -4.74 2.53 -19.61
CA LEU A 301 -6.15 2.63 -19.22
C LEU A 301 -6.33 2.33 -17.73
N GLU A 302 -5.64 1.31 -17.23
CA GLU A 302 -5.72 0.89 -15.83
C GLU A 302 -4.32 0.56 -15.29
N TRP A 303 -4.01 1.09 -14.11
CA TRP A 303 -2.78 0.81 -13.36
C TRP A 303 -3.03 -0.27 -12.31
N PHE A 304 -2.01 -1.06 -12.00
CA PHE A 304 -2.10 -2.02 -10.90
C PHE A 304 -2.34 -1.32 -9.56
N THR A 305 -3.41 -1.71 -8.88
CA THR A 305 -3.76 -1.23 -7.55
C THR A 305 -3.54 -2.34 -6.53
N ALA A 306 -3.39 -2.00 -5.24
CA ALA A 306 -3.32 -3.00 -4.16
C ALA A 306 -4.44 -4.07 -4.27
N LYS A 307 -5.65 -3.71 -4.68
CA LYS A 307 -6.79 -4.64 -4.83
C LYS A 307 -6.54 -5.81 -5.81
N ASP A 308 -5.64 -5.63 -6.78
CA ASP A 308 -5.36 -6.65 -7.81
C ASP A 308 -4.47 -7.78 -7.28
N PHE A 309 -3.77 -7.54 -6.16
CA PHE A 309 -2.94 -8.54 -5.49
C PHE A 309 -3.77 -9.25 -4.41
N ALA A 310 -4.03 -10.54 -4.61
CA ALA A 310 -4.74 -11.37 -3.65
C ALA A 310 -4.08 -12.75 -3.55
N VAL A 311 -4.05 -13.30 -2.34
CA VAL A 311 -3.53 -14.66 -2.10
C VAL A 311 -4.45 -15.68 -2.78
N GLY A 312 -3.85 -16.66 -3.46
CA GLY A 312 -4.54 -17.69 -4.22
C GLY A 312 -4.93 -17.30 -5.65
N LYS A 313 -4.72 -16.03 -6.06
CA LYS A 313 -4.97 -15.58 -7.44
C LYS A 313 -3.66 -15.46 -8.23
N PRO A 314 -3.67 -15.86 -9.52
CA PRO A 314 -2.56 -15.56 -10.42
C PRO A 314 -2.63 -14.08 -10.87
N THR A 315 -1.48 -13.42 -10.89
CA THR A 315 -1.31 -12.02 -11.33
C THR A 315 -0.31 -11.97 -12.48
N THR A 316 -0.72 -11.42 -13.62
CA THR A 316 0.15 -11.29 -14.80
C THR A 316 0.87 -9.95 -14.77
N LEU A 317 2.20 -9.96 -14.63
CA LEU A 317 3.05 -8.77 -14.65
C LEU A 317 3.98 -8.84 -15.87
N LEU A 318 3.89 -7.86 -16.78
CA LEU A 318 4.74 -7.75 -17.99
C LEU A 318 4.81 -9.07 -18.80
N GLY A 319 3.69 -9.78 -18.92
CA GLY A 319 3.59 -11.05 -19.65
C GLY A 319 3.99 -12.31 -18.86
N ARG A 320 4.42 -12.19 -17.60
CA ARG A 320 4.71 -13.34 -16.72
C ARG A 320 3.62 -13.52 -15.67
N THR A 321 3.12 -14.74 -15.52
CA THR A 321 2.04 -15.10 -14.59
C THR A 321 2.62 -15.55 -13.25
N PHE A 322 2.41 -14.75 -12.21
CA PHE A 322 2.84 -15.06 -10.85
C PHE A 322 1.68 -15.59 -10.03
N PHE A 323 1.83 -16.76 -9.43
CA PHE A 323 0.87 -17.30 -8.48
C PHE A 323 1.23 -16.86 -7.06
N ILE A 324 0.41 -16.00 -6.47
CA ILE A 324 0.61 -15.51 -5.09
C ILE A 324 0.06 -16.55 -4.13
N TYR A 325 0.91 -17.09 -3.26
CA TYR A 325 0.52 -18.18 -2.35
C TYR A 325 0.50 -17.77 -0.89
N ASP A 326 1.23 -16.72 -0.52
CA ASP A 326 1.28 -16.22 0.86
C ASP A 326 1.55 -14.71 0.87
N CYS A 327 1.32 -14.06 2.02
CA CYS A 327 1.54 -12.64 2.22
C CYS A 327 2.00 -12.35 3.65
N ASP A 328 2.65 -11.21 3.84
CA ASP A 328 3.18 -10.81 5.15
C ASP A 328 2.09 -10.55 6.21
N GLU A 329 2.48 -10.46 7.47
CA GLU A 329 1.53 -10.11 8.54
C GLU A 329 1.00 -8.68 8.39
N PHE A 330 1.87 -7.73 8.06
CA PHE A 330 1.48 -6.34 7.78
C PHE A 330 0.48 -6.24 6.63
N THR A 331 0.66 -7.04 5.57
CA THR A 331 -0.28 -7.03 4.45
C THR A 331 -1.64 -7.57 4.84
N ARG A 332 -1.70 -8.62 5.66
CA ARG A 332 -2.97 -9.17 6.14
C ARG A 332 -3.76 -8.12 6.92
N GLN A 333 -3.10 -7.43 7.85
CA GLN A 333 -3.71 -6.35 8.63
C GLN A 333 -4.19 -5.21 7.73
N PHE A 334 -3.35 -4.76 6.79
CA PHE A 334 -3.73 -3.68 5.87
C PHE A 334 -4.98 -4.01 5.04
N TYR A 335 -5.09 -5.23 4.52
CA TYR A 335 -6.26 -5.64 3.74
C TYR A 335 -7.50 -5.83 4.61
N GLN A 336 -7.33 -6.28 5.86
CA GLN A 336 -8.41 -6.34 6.83
C GLN A 336 -8.95 -4.93 7.12
N ASP A 337 -8.07 -3.96 7.37
CA ASP A 337 -8.44 -2.59 7.71
C ASP A 337 -9.04 -1.82 6.53
N LYS A 338 -8.44 -1.93 5.34
CA LYS A 338 -8.87 -1.15 4.15
C LYS A 338 -9.99 -1.81 3.36
N PHE A 339 -9.99 -3.13 3.24
CA PHE A 339 -10.89 -3.86 2.34
C PHE A 339 -11.84 -4.80 3.09
N GLY A 340 -11.66 -5.01 4.40
CA GLY A 340 -12.49 -5.93 5.19
C GLY A 340 -12.27 -7.41 4.84
N ILE A 341 -11.15 -7.75 4.18
CA ILE A 341 -10.87 -9.12 3.74
C ILE A 341 -10.13 -9.85 4.87
N THR A 342 -10.77 -10.88 5.45
CA THR A 342 -10.19 -11.71 6.53
C THR A 342 -9.56 -13.01 6.02
N ASP A 343 -9.96 -13.48 4.83
CA ASP A 343 -9.59 -14.80 4.32
C ASP A 343 -8.27 -14.75 3.53
N PHE A 344 -7.15 -14.69 4.25
CA PHE A 344 -5.81 -14.91 3.71
C PHE A 344 -5.28 -16.29 4.14
N GLN A 345 -5.85 -17.35 3.56
CA GLN A 345 -5.32 -18.70 3.79
C GLN A 345 -4.12 -18.93 2.88
N ALA A 346 -2.94 -19.15 3.47
CA ALA A 346 -1.74 -19.49 2.73
C ALA A 346 -1.94 -20.81 2.00
N VAL A 347 -1.60 -20.84 0.71
CA VAL A 347 -1.66 -22.05 -0.12
C VAL A 347 -0.32 -22.77 0.02
N ASP A 348 -0.33 -24.05 0.40
CA ASP A 348 0.90 -24.85 0.39
C ASP A 348 1.26 -25.21 -1.06
N VAL A 349 2.46 -24.81 -1.45
CA VAL A 349 2.96 -24.94 -2.81
C VAL A 349 4.15 -25.92 -2.89
N LYS A 350 4.50 -26.54 -1.76
CA LYS A 350 5.58 -27.53 -1.71
C LYS A 350 5.19 -28.75 -2.55
N LYS A 351 6.11 -29.17 -3.42
CA LYS A 351 5.97 -30.48 -4.07
C LYS A 351 6.15 -31.56 -2.99
N PRO A 352 5.31 -32.60 -2.95
CA PRO A 352 5.57 -33.74 -2.08
C PRO A 352 6.93 -34.31 -2.48
N LEU A 353 7.74 -34.65 -1.47
CA LEU A 353 9.03 -35.29 -1.71
C LEU A 353 8.77 -36.62 -2.42
N PRO A 354 9.56 -36.97 -3.46
CA PRO A 354 9.44 -38.28 -4.08
C PRO A 354 9.67 -39.34 -2.99
N GLU A 355 8.81 -40.35 -2.97
CA GLU A 355 8.95 -41.46 -2.04
C GLU A 355 10.29 -42.15 -2.31
N GLU A 356 11.14 -42.23 -1.30
CA GLU A 356 12.38 -42.99 -1.39
C GLU A 356 12.03 -44.46 -1.62
N ILE A 357 12.52 -45.03 -2.73
CA ILE A 357 12.34 -46.44 -3.03
C ILE A 357 13.14 -47.23 -1.99
N LYS A 358 12.43 -47.77 -0.99
CA LYS A 358 13.03 -48.60 0.05
C LYS A 358 13.58 -49.87 -0.60
N GLN A 359 14.88 -50.08 -0.46
CA GLN A 359 15.52 -51.31 -0.92
C GLN A 359 15.03 -52.48 -0.05
N ILE A 360 14.41 -53.46 -0.70
CA ILE A 360 13.93 -54.68 -0.03
C ILE A 360 15.11 -55.63 0.10
N ILE A 361 15.28 -56.22 1.30
CA ILE A 361 16.30 -57.24 1.54
C ILE A 361 15.93 -58.48 0.71
N PRO A 362 16.86 -59.04 -0.09
CA PRO A 362 16.57 -60.22 -0.89
C PRO A 362 16.27 -61.43 0.01
N PRO A 363 15.50 -62.42 -0.49
CA PRO A 363 15.22 -63.64 0.25
C PRO A 363 16.51 -64.41 0.54
N TYR A 364 16.50 -65.17 1.63
CA TYR A 364 17.65 -65.93 2.10
C TYR A 364 17.99 -67.06 1.12
N ASN A 365 19.28 -67.18 0.81
CA ASN A 365 19.80 -68.09 -0.21
C ASN A 365 19.96 -69.55 0.27
N GLY A 366 19.65 -69.86 1.54
CA GLY A 366 19.75 -71.21 2.10
C GLY A 366 21.14 -71.61 2.63
N TYR A 367 22.16 -70.76 2.48
CA TYR A 367 23.53 -71.05 2.92
C TYR A 367 23.90 -70.26 4.18
N GLY A 368 24.53 -70.94 5.14
CA GLY A 368 25.02 -70.34 6.38
C GLY A 368 23.96 -70.21 7.47
N PHE A 369 24.13 -69.23 8.35
CA PHE A 369 23.09 -68.79 9.28
C PHE A 369 22.40 -67.55 8.69
N LEU A 370 21.09 -67.42 8.93
CA LEU A 370 20.31 -66.29 8.41
C LEU A 370 20.94 -64.95 8.85
N GLU A 371 21.27 -64.81 10.13
CA GLU A 371 21.82 -63.58 10.69
C GLU A 371 23.19 -63.20 10.12
N ASP A 372 23.96 -64.20 9.68
CA ASP A 372 25.28 -64.03 9.09
C ASP A 372 25.16 -63.66 7.60
N SER A 373 24.31 -64.37 6.85
CA SER A 373 24.06 -64.09 5.44
C SER A 373 23.39 -62.74 5.21
N LEU A 374 22.61 -62.25 6.18
CA LEU A 374 22.00 -60.92 6.13
C LEU A 374 23.05 -59.79 6.16
N GLN A 375 24.21 -60.00 6.81
CA GLN A 375 25.28 -59.01 6.86
C GLN A 375 25.90 -58.73 5.48
N ASN A 376 25.88 -59.72 4.58
CA ASN A 376 26.29 -59.55 3.18
C ASN A 376 25.37 -58.59 2.41
N CYS A 377 24.10 -58.47 2.83
CA CYS A 377 23.13 -57.57 2.21
C CYS A 377 23.24 -56.14 2.79
N PHE A 378 23.69 -56.00 4.04
CA PHE A 378 23.83 -54.70 4.70
C PHE A 378 25.12 -53.97 4.39
N SER A 379 26.21 -54.71 4.16
CA SER A 379 27.55 -54.12 4.01
C SER A 379 28.38 -54.90 3.00
N LEU A 380 29.22 -54.18 2.24
CA LEU A 380 30.13 -54.79 1.27
C LEU A 380 31.16 -55.72 1.95
N ILE A 381 31.63 -55.34 3.15
CA ILE A 381 32.52 -56.15 3.98
C ILE A 381 31.68 -56.67 5.15
N PRO A 382 31.24 -57.93 5.11
CA PRO A 382 30.34 -58.46 6.12
C PRO A 382 31.02 -58.47 7.49
N GLN A 383 30.31 -57.94 8.48
CA GLN A 383 30.72 -58.01 9.86
C GLN A 383 30.05 -59.19 10.55
N PRO A 384 30.73 -59.88 11.49
CA PRO A 384 30.10 -60.97 12.22
C PRO A 384 28.87 -60.46 13.00
N PRO A 385 27.76 -61.19 13.00
CA PRO A 385 26.56 -60.77 13.70
C PRO A 385 26.83 -60.62 15.20
N ARG A 386 26.36 -59.51 15.76
CA ARG A 386 26.53 -59.21 17.19
C ARG A 386 25.63 -60.13 18.02
N LYS A 387 26.22 -60.85 18.97
CA LYS A 387 25.49 -61.68 19.92
C LYS A 387 25.00 -60.83 21.10
N ASN A 388 23.88 -61.21 21.70
CA ASN A 388 23.37 -60.55 22.91
C ASN A 388 24.19 -60.97 24.13
N ILE A 389 25.34 -60.31 24.34
CA ILE A 389 26.31 -60.66 25.39
C ILE A 389 25.68 -60.56 26.79
N ILE A 390 24.83 -59.55 27.03
CA ILE A 390 24.13 -59.35 28.31
C ILE A 390 23.28 -60.58 28.65
N LYS A 391 22.44 -61.03 27.72
CA LYS A 391 21.62 -62.24 27.87
C LYS A 391 22.47 -63.48 28.13
N MET A 392 23.61 -63.60 27.44
CA MET A 392 24.53 -64.73 27.65
C MET A 392 25.13 -64.75 29.06
N LEU A 393 25.48 -63.58 29.62
CA LEU A 393 26.07 -63.45 30.95
C LEU A 393 25.04 -63.62 32.07
N GLU A 394 23.88 -62.97 31.97
CA GLU A 394 22.84 -63.01 33.00
C GLU A 394 22.20 -64.39 33.16
N ASN A 395 22.09 -65.12 32.05
CA ASN A 395 21.47 -66.45 32.02
C ASN A 395 22.48 -67.57 31.87
N ASP A 396 23.76 -67.29 32.15
CA ASP A 396 24.79 -68.31 32.17
C ASP A 396 24.42 -69.41 33.19
N HIS A 397 24.67 -70.65 32.83
CA HIS A 397 24.27 -71.86 33.57
C HIS A 397 22.76 -72.08 33.85
N LYS A 398 21.86 -71.17 33.44
CA LYS A 398 20.41 -71.37 33.63
C LYS A 398 19.83 -72.26 32.52
N ILE A 399 19.39 -73.46 32.89
CA ILE A 399 18.82 -74.45 31.97
C ILE A 399 17.46 -74.90 32.49
N LEU A 400 16.41 -74.76 31.68
CA LEU A 400 15.08 -75.25 31.99
C LEU A 400 14.94 -76.68 31.48
N ARG A 401 14.58 -77.62 32.36
CA ARG A 401 14.47 -79.05 32.03
C ARG A 401 13.03 -79.51 32.10
N TYR A 402 12.60 -80.21 31.07
CA TYR A 402 11.25 -80.74 30.91
C TYR A 402 11.32 -82.23 30.58
N ALA A 403 10.43 -83.02 31.17
CA ALA A 403 10.20 -84.39 30.75
C ALA A 403 9.22 -84.39 29.58
N VAL A 404 9.62 -84.98 28.46
CA VAL A 404 8.82 -85.02 27.24
C VAL A 404 8.69 -86.46 26.75
N ARG A 405 7.56 -86.77 26.12
CA ARG A 405 7.32 -88.04 25.44
C ARG A 405 7.14 -87.80 23.95
N MET A 406 7.61 -88.71 23.12
CA MET A 406 7.42 -88.62 21.68
C MET A 406 6.02 -89.12 21.30
N GLU A 407 5.32 -88.38 20.47
CA GLU A 407 4.10 -88.83 19.80
C GLU A 407 4.50 -89.46 18.46
N SER A 408 4.39 -90.79 18.37
CA SER A 408 4.73 -91.58 17.19
C SER A 408 3.67 -92.65 16.97
N SER A 409 3.41 -93.00 15.70
CA SER A 409 2.55 -94.13 15.33
C SER A 409 3.13 -95.47 15.79
N ASN A 410 4.44 -95.54 16.04
CA ASN A 410 5.09 -96.74 16.55
C ASN A 410 4.92 -96.83 18.08
N PRO A 411 4.38 -97.95 18.60
CA PRO A 411 4.13 -98.10 20.03
C PRO A 411 5.42 -98.13 20.85
N ASP A 412 6.52 -98.60 20.28
CA ASP A 412 7.82 -98.65 20.96
C ASP A 412 8.42 -97.25 21.17
N ASP A 413 8.25 -96.35 20.20
CA ASP A 413 8.69 -94.96 20.32
C ASP A 413 7.82 -94.16 21.29
N SER A 414 6.51 -94.46 21.35
CA SER A 414 5.58 -93.78 22.25
C SER A 414 5.88 -93.99 23.75
N LYS A 415 6.58 -95.09 24.08
CA LYS A 415 6.98 -95.45 25.44
C LYS A 415 8.31 -94.82 25.85
N ARG A 416 9.03 -94.15 24.93
CA ARG A 416 10.32 -93.54 25.21
C ARG A 416 10.13 -92.21 25.91
N HIS A 417 10.86 -92.02 26.99
CA HIS A 417 10.88 -90.77 27.76
C HIS A 417 12.15 -90.00 27.44
N PHE A 418 12.02 -88.71 27.21
CA PHE A 418 13.13 -87.82 26.90
C PHE A 418 13.14 -86.65 27.88
N VAL A 419 14.32 -86.05 28.05
CA VAL A 419 14.52 -84.82 28.81
C VAL A 419 14.88 -83.73 27.83
N LEU A 420 13.98 -82.75 27.68
CA LEU A 420 14.20 -81.54 26.91
C LEU A 420 14.85 -80.49 27.81
N SER A 421 16.04 -80.02 27.43
CA SER A 421 16.78 -78.98 28.14
C SER A 421 16.86 -77.72 27.27
N TYR A 422 16.25 -76.64 27.74
CA TYR A 422 16.26 -75.30 27.12
C TYR A 422 17.34 -74.43 27.80
N CYS A 423 18.30 -73.94 27.02
CA CYS A 423 19.40 -73.11 27.49
C CYS A 423 19.06 -71.62 27.32
N LEU A 424 18.82 -70.90 28.42
CA LEU A 424 18.35 -69.51 28.42
C LEU A 424 19.39 -68.51 27.90
N ALA A 425 20.69 -68.84 27.99
CA ALA A 425 21.77 -68.00 27.49
C ALA A 425 21.82 -67.93 25.95
N THR A 426 21.42 -68.98 25.24
CA THR A 426 21.60 -69.12 23.79
C THR A 426 20.31 -69.41 23.02
N ASP A 427 19.19 -69.62 23.72
CA ASP A 427 17.89 -70.04 23.18
C ASP A 427 17.94 -71.38 22.44
N MET A 428 18.88 -72.25 22.84
CA MET A 428 19.07 -73.56 22.21
C MET A 428 18.38 -74.65 23.03
N ILE A 429 17.75 -75.57 22.31
CA ILE A 429 17.11 -76.76 22.88
C ILE A 429 18.02 -77.95 22.64
N SER A 430 18.09 -78.84 23.62
CA SER A 430 18.73 -80.15 23.50
C SER A 430 17.82 -81.23 24.07
N ILE A 431 17.82 -82.41 23.47
CA ILE A 431 16.96 -83.53 23.88
C ILE A 431 17.86 -84.70 24.25
N TYR A 432 17.67 -85.25 25.43
CA TYR A 432 18.46 -86.36 25.95
C TYR A 432 17.55 -87.51 26.39
N GLU A 433 17.84 -88.71 25.95
CA GLU A 433 17.14 -89.92 26.35
C GLU A 433 17.92 -90.62 27.48
N PRO A 434 17.37 -90.68 28.70
CA PRO A 434 17.99 -91.42 29.79
C PRO A 434 18.06 -92.92 29.45
N PRO A 435 19.20 -93.60 29.71
CA PRO A 435 19.33 -95.02 29.43
C PRO A 435 18.44 -95.85 30.38
N MET A 436 17.57 -96.68 29.81
CA MET A 436 16.71 -97.61 30.56
C MET A 436 17.25 -99.04 30.47
N ARG A 437 17.31 -99.76 31.59
CA ARG A 437 17.70 -101.18 31.60
C ARG A 437 16.62 -102.00 30.88
N ASN A 438 17.04 -102.98 30.09
CA ASN A 438 16.16 -103.93 29.39
C ASN A 438 15.21 -103.31 28.35
N SER A 439 15.45 -102.08 27.87
CA SER A 439 14.63 -101.45 26.82
C SER A 439 15.00 -101.89 25.40
N GLY A 440 16.19 -102.45 25.19
CA GLY A 440 16.72 -102.78 23.86
C GLY A 440 17.17 -101.57 23.03
N ILE A 441 17.04 -100.35 23.55
CA ILE A 441 17.40 -99.09 22.88
C ILE A 441 18.55 -98.43 23.64
N ILE A 442 19.62 -98.04 22.92
CA ILE A 442 20.74 -97.32 23.50
C ILE A 442 20.29 -95.88 23.77
N GLY A 443 20.16 -95.52 25.05
CA GLY A 443 19.90 -94.15 25.46
C GLY A 443 21.10 -93.24 25.22
N GLY A 444 20.86 -91.93 25.15
CA GLY A 444 21.90 -90.95 24.89
C GLY A 444 21.36 -89.62 24.39
N LYS A 445 22.23 -88.84 23.75
CA LYS A 445 21.86 -87.53 23.21
C LYS A 445 21.03 -87.73 21.94
N TYR A 446 19.74 -87.41 22.02
CA TYR A 446 18.82 -87.49 20.89
C TYR A 446 18.95 -86.27 19.98
N LEU A 447 19.08 -85.07 20.56
CA LEU A 447 19.32 -83.83 19.81
C LEU A 447 20.46 -83.00 20.43
N GLY A 448 21.35 -82.52 19.57
CA GLY A 448 22.36 -81.49 19.88
C GLY A 448 21.75 -80.20 20.45
N LYS A 449 22.60 -79.29 20.95
CA LYS A 449 22.12 -77.93 21.27
C LYS A 449 21.87 -77.20 19.96
N THR A 450 20.61 -77.01 19.60
CA THR A 450 20.21 -76.41 18.32
C THR A 450 19.03 -75.46 18.55
N ARG A 451 18.96 -74.37 17.78
CA ARG A 451 17.77 -73.51 17.75
C ARG A 451 16.70 -74.16 16.89
N ILE A 452 15.49 -74.30 17.43
CA ILE A 452 14.38 -75.00 16.77
C ILE A 452 13.34 -73.96 16.35
N SER A 453 13.01 -73.92 15.07
CA SER A 453 11.96 -73.07 14.51
C SER A 453 10.57 -73.71 14.71
N LYS A 454 9.55 -72.86 14.89
CA LYS A 454 8.15 -73.29 14.99
C LYS A 454 7.66 -73.84 13.64
N PRO A 455 6.71 -74.78 13.65
CA PRO A 455 6.09 -75.27 12.42
C PRO A 455 5.39 -74.10 11.70
N GLY A 456 5.67 -73.95 10.40
CA GLY A 456 5.07 -72.90 9.57
C GLY A 456 5.82 -71.57 9.52
N SER A 457 6.99 -71.43 10.16
CA SER A 457 7.84 -70.24 9.96
C SER A 457 8.50 -70.25 8.57
N CYS A 458 8.53 -69.10 7.90
CA CYS A 458 9.25 -68.93 6.63
C CYS A 458 10.76 -68.98 6.86
N THR A 459 11.53 -69.51 5.89
CA THR A 459 12.99 -69.55 5.94
C THR A 459 13.61 -68.15 6.09
N ASP A 460 12.96 -67.13 5.52
CA ASP A 460 13.42 -65.74 5.58
C ASP A 460 13.18 -65.07 6.95
N ASN A 461 12.18 -65.56 7.71
CA ASN A 461 11.80 -65.04 9.02
C ASN A 461 11.48 -66.22 9.97
N PRO A 462 12.51 -66.96 10.45
CA PRO A 462 12.33 -68.09 11.33
C PRO A 462 11.87 -67.60 12.71
N VAL A 463 10.72 -68.10 13.15
CA VAL A 463 10.23 -67.88 14.51
C VAL A 463 10.68 -69.07 15.35
N TYR A 464 11.53 -68.83 16.35
CA TYR A 464 12.06 -69.89 17.22
C TYR A 464 11.15 -70.17 18.41
N TYR A 465 11.26 -71.38 18.99
CA TYR A 465 10.58 -71.70 20.25
C TYR A 465 11.17 -70.91 21.42
N GLU A 466 10.29 -70.31 22.21
CA GLU A 466 10.63 -69.57 23.41
C GLU A 466 10.18 -70.32 24.66
N PRO A 467 10.71 -69.96 25.85
CA PRO A 467 10.27 -70.56 27.11
C PRO A 467 8.77 -70.40 27.37
N ALA A 468 8.13 -69.38 26.80
CA ALA A 468 6.68 -69.16 26.89
C ALA A 468 5.85 -70.21 26.14
N ASP A 469 6.40 -70.85 25.11
CA ASP A 469 5.71 -71.90 24.35
C ASP A 469 5.76 -73.27 25.07
N LEU A 470 6.67 -73.42 26.04
CA LEU A 470 6.95 -74.68 26.74
C LEU A 470 6.00 -74.88 27.93
N THR A 471 4.71 -75.08 27.64
CA THR A 471 3.70 -75.37 28.67
C THR A 471 3.48 -76.87 28.87
N ILE A 472 2.97 -77.27 30.04
CA ILE A 472 2.67 -78.68 30.30
C ILE A 472 1.50 -79.11 29.42
N GLY A 473 1.67 -80.23 28.72
CA GLY A 473 0.75 -80.72 27.70
C GLY A 473 0.93 -80.08 26.32
N ALA A 474 1.83 -79.11 26.15
CA ALA A 474 2.10 -78.54 24.82
C ALA A 474 2.80 -79.54 23.90
N MET A 475 2.45 -79.47 22.62
CA MET A 475 3.10 -80.20 21.55
C MET A 475 4.20 -79.33 20.90
N ILE A 476 5.41 -79.86 20.84
CA ILE A 476 6.57 -79.24 20.21
C ILE A 476 6.98 -80.10 19.03
N GLU A 477 6.99 -79.50 17.84
CA GLU A 477 7.53 -80.13 16.65
C GLU A 477 9.02 -79.83 16.50
N VAL A 478 9.83 -80.88 16.42
CA VAL A 478 11.29 -80.84 16.33
C VAL A 478 11.72 -81.72 15.15
N PHE A 479 12.14 -81.09 14.05
CA PHE A 479 12.60 -81.78 12.83
C PHE A 479 11.66 -82.90 12.35
N GLY A 480 10.34 -82.65 12.39
CA GLY A 480 9.30 -83.61 11.97
C GLY A 480 8.83 -84.58 13.05
N HIS A 481 9.49 -84.63 14.21
CA HIS A 481 9.04 -85.40 15.37
C HIS A 481 8.24 -84.52 16.33
N ARG A 482 7.13 -85.05 16.84
CA ARG A 482 6.27 -84.34 17.80
C ARG A 482 6.56 -84.82 19.21
N PHE A 483 6.84 -83.90 20.11
CA PHE A 483 7.08 -84.17 21.52
C PHE A 483 6.01 -83.48 22.35
N ILE A 484 5.45 -84.19 23.32
CA ILE A 484 4.49 -83.64 24.27
C ILE A 484 5.21 -83.44 25.60
N ILE A 485 5.13 -82.23 26.16
CA ILE A 485 5.65 -81.96 27.51
C ILE A 485 4.75 -82.63 28.53
N VAL A 486 5.32 -83.53 29.33
CA VAL A 486 4.60 -84.29 30.36
C VAL A 486 4.82 -83.67 31.74
N ASP A 487 6.06 -83.35 32.07
CA ASP A 487 6.43 -82.81 33.39
C ASP A 487 7.56 -81.77 33.24
N ALA A 488 7.80 -80.97 34.28
CA ALA A 488 8.86 -79.99 34.36
C ALA A 488 9.69 -80.17 35.65
N ASP A 489 10.91 -79.65 35.67
CA ASP A 489 11.72 -79.62 36.89
C ASP A 489 11.23 -78.53 37.86
N ASN A 490 11.42 -78.71 39.16
CA ASN A 490 11.05 -77.71 40.18
C ASN A 490 11.77 -76.37 39.95
N TYR A 491 12.99 -76.43 39.39
CA TYR A 491 13.76 -75.25 39.01
C TYR A 491 13.03 -74.39 37.96
N VAL A 492 12.29 -75.01 37.04
CA VAL A 492 11.54 -74.29 36.00
C VAL A 492 10.44 -73.44 36.62
N LEU A 493 9.69 -73.99 37.56
CA LEU A 493 8.64 -73.26 38.26
C LEU A 493 9.22 -72.06 39.01
N ASN A 494 10.27 -72.27 39.82
CA ASN A 494 10.92 -71.19 40.57
C ASN A 494 11.46 -70.08 39.65
N TYR A 495 12.02 -70.47 38.50
CA TYR A 495 12.51 -69.52 37.50
C TYR A 495 11.38 -68.71 36.88
N MET A 496 10.26 -69.34 36.52
CA MET A 496 9.09 -68.63 35.97
C MET A 496 8.45 -67.68 36.99
N GLU A 497 8.39 -68.09 38.27
CA GLU A 497 7.87 -67.24 39.36
C GLU A 497 8.79 -66.06 39.70
N SER A 498 10.10 -66.22 39.51
CA SER A 498 11.05 -65.12 39.68
C SER A 498 10.99 -64.11 38.52
N ASN A 499 10.46 -64.51 37.36
CA ASN A 499 10.44 -63.71 36.12
C ASN A 499 9.02 -63.57 35.54
N LEU A 500 8.02 -63.30 36.38
CA LEU A 500 6.60 -63.27 35.98
C LEU A 500 6.30 -62.31 34.82
N GLU A 501 7.05 -61.23 34.68
CA GLU A 501 6.86 -60.24 33.59
C GLU A 501 7.20 -60.81 32.21
N SER A 502 8.09 -61.81 32.13
CA SER A 502 8.55 -62.40 30.86
C SER A 502 7.66 -63.54 30.36
N PHE A 503 6.67 -63.98 31.14
CA PHE A 503 5.84 -65.14 30.81
C PHE A 503 4.35 -64.79 30.81
N PRO A 504 3.56 -65.33 29.87
CA PRO A 504 2.10 -65.19 29.93
C PRO A 504 1.54 -65.82 31.22
N ALA A 505 0.56 -65.15 31.84
CA ALA A 505 -0.04 -65.61 33.10
C ALA A 505 -0.65 -67.02 33.01
N SER A 506 -1.15 -67.41 31.83
CA SER A 506 -1.69 -68.74 31.56
C SER A 506 -0.63 -69.85 31.69
N VAL A 507 0.61 -69.58 31.29
CA VAL A 507 1.73 -70.53 31.34
C VAL A 507 2.11 -70.80 32.80
N VAL A 508 2.25 -69.74 33.59
CA VAL A 508 2.60 -69.82 35.00
C VAL A 508 1.50 -70.54 35.79
N GLN A 509 0.23 -70.27 35.50
CA GLN A 509 -0.91 -70.95 36.13
C GLN A 509 -0.96 -72.44 35.78
N SER A 510 -0.72 -72.81 34.52
CA SER A 510 -0.64 -74.22 34.09
C SER A 510 0.45 -74.97 34.87
N MET A 511 1.63 -74.37 35.01
CA MET A 511 2.72 -74.92 35.81
C MET A 511 2.31 -75.06 37.29
N ARG A 512 1.76 -74.02 37.91
CA ARG A 512 1.30 -74.06 39.31
C ARG A 512 0.28 -75.17 39.56
N HIS A 513 -0.70 -75.34 38.67
CA HIS A 513 -1.71 -76.39 38.79
C HIS A 513 -1.09 -77.80 38.74
N HIS A 514 -0.09 -78.02 37.88
CA HIS A 514 0.59 -79.31 37.78
C HIS A 514 1.45 -79.61 39.03
N PHE A 515 2.12 -78.62 39.61
CA PHE A 515 2.96 -78.80 40.80
C PHE A 515 2.17 -78.78 42.13
N ALA A 516 0.97 -78.21 42.16
CA ALA A 516 0.11 -78.14 43.36
C ALA A 516 -0.07 -79.48 44.10
N PRO A 517 -0.44 -80.61 43.44
CA PRO A 517 -0.58 -81.90 44.13
C PRO A 517 0.76 -82.42 44.67
N ARG A 518 1.88 -82.14 43.99
CA ARG A 518 3.23 -82.57 44.41
C ARG A 518 3.71 -81.77 45.62
N MET A 519 3.44 -80.47 45.66
CA MET A 519 3.76 -79.62 46.82
C MET A 519 2.93 -80.00 48.04
N ALA A 520 1.62 -80.26 47.85
CA ALA A 520 0.75 -80.75 48.93
C ALA A 520 1.24 -82.09 49.50
N ALA A 521 1.65 -83.04 48.64
CA ALA A 521 2.21 -84.32 49.08
C ALA A 521 3.56 -84.19 49.81
N ILE A 522 4.41 -83.23 49.41
CA ILE A 522 5.68 -82.94 50.10
C ILE A 522 5.44 -82.28 51.47
N GLU A 523 4.44 -81.41 51.58
CA GLU A 523 4.05 -80.81 52.87
C GLU A 523 3.43 -81.83 53.83
N GLU A 524 2.65 -82.79 53.31
CA GLU A 524 2.13 -83.92 54.10
C GLU A 524 3.23 -84.89 54.55
N LEU A 525 4.28 -85.09 53.76
CA LEU A 525 5.47 -85.89 54.13
C LEU A 525 6.42 -85.19 55.12
N LYS A 526 6.32 -83.87 55.24
CA LYS A 526 7.11 -83.06 56.18
C LYS A 526 6.41 -82.83 57.52
N ARG A 527 5.08 -83.03 57.58
CA ARG A 527 4.31 -83.15 58.81
C ARG A 527 4.43 -84.55 59.37
#